data_AF-Q5P5M1-F1
#
_entry.id   AF-Q5P5M1-F1
#
_cell.length_a   1.000
_cell.length_b   1.000
_cell.length_c   1.000
_cell.angle_alpha   90.00
_cell.angle_beta   90.00
_cell.angle_gamma   90.00
#
_symmetry.space_group_name_H-M   'P 1'
#
loop_
_entity.id
_entity.type
_entity.pdbx_description
1 polymer ?
#
loop_
_entity_poly.entity_id
_entity_poly.type
_entity_poly.pdbx_seq_one_letter_code
_entity_poly.pdbx_strand_id
1 'polypeptide(L)'
;MMKKSLIAGLLAMALSGGAFAFHCPVEMKKIDEALAKPPALTAEQMTEVKQLRAEGETLHKAGKHQEALDTLEKAKKILKIET
;
A
#
# COMPACT_ATOMS: atom_id res chain seq x y z
N MET A 1 41.88 -22.89 -17.06
CA MET A 1 40.75 -23.80 -16.79
C MET A 1 39.61 -23.00 -16.16
N MET A 2 38.47 -22.97 -16.85
CA MET A 2 37.18 -22.50 -16.32
C MET A 2 36.76 -23.33 -15.10
N LYS A 3 35.77 -22.79 -14.35
CA LYS A 3 34.94 -23.41 -13.30
C LYS A 3 35.36 -23.06 -11.86
N LYS A 4 34.79 -21.97 -11.33
CA LYS A 4 34.37 -21.81 -9.92
C LYS A 4 33.72 -20.44 -9.61
N SER A 5 33.80 -19.47 -10.52
CA SER A 5 33.09 -18.18 -10.38
C SER A 5 31.61 -18.28 -10.77
N LEU A 6 30.79 -19.06 -10.06
CA LEU A 6 29.33 -19.11 -10.29
C LEU A 6 28.50 -19.25 -8.99
N ILE A 7 28.99 -18.78 -7.84
CA ILE A 7 28.23 -18.81 -6.57
C ILE A 7 28.23 -17.45 -5.85
N ALA A 8 28.21 -16.34 -6.59
CA ALA A 8 28.15 -14.99 -6.00
C ALA A 8 26.96 -14.14 -6.49
N GLY A 9 26.09 -14.68 -7.37
CA GLY A 9 25.04 -13.91 -8.03
C GLY A 9 23.62 -14.05 -7.47
N LEU A 10 23.36 -14.94 -6.52
CA LEU A 10 21.98 -15.31 -6.14
C LEU A 10 21.43 -14.62 -4.88
N LEU A 11 22.17 -13.68 -4.26
CA LEU A 11 21.76 -13.04 -3.00
C LEU A 11 21.38 -11.55 -3.15
N ALA A 12 21.27 -11.03 -4.37
CA ALA A 12 20.96 -9.61 -4.60
C ALA A 12 19.46 -9.31 -4.83
N MET A 13 18.60 -10.32 -5.00
CA MET A 13 17.17 -10.11 -5.33
C MET A 13 16.23 -10.03 -4.11
N ALA A 14 16.73 -10.25 -2.88
CA ALA A 14 15.89 -10.26 -1.69
C ALA A 14 15.71 -8.87 -1.02
N LEU A 15 16.46 -7.85 -1.45
CA LEU A 15 16.49 -6.53 -0.78
C LEU A 15 15.50 -5.52 -1.38
N SER A 16 14.87 -5.79 -2.52
CA SER A 16 13.90 -4.88 -3.15
C SER A 16 12.50 -4.94 -2.52
N GLY A 17 12.17 -5.98 -1.74
CA GLY A 17 10.88 -6.12 -1.08
C GLY A 17 10.71 -5.26 0.19
N GLY A 18 11.82 -4.86 0.83
CA GLY A 18 11.79 -4.17 2.11
C GLY A 18 11.21 -2.76 2.05
N ALA A 19 11.44 -2.02 0.95
CA ALA A 19 10.94 -0.65 0.80
C ALA A 19 9.41 -0.61 0.56
N PHE A 20 8.84 -1.62 -0.12
CA PHE A 20 7.40 -1.71 -0.38
C PHE A 20 6.58 -2.16 0.83
N ALA A 21 7.17 -2.95 1.73
CA ALA A 21 6.48 -3.46 2.92
C ALA A 21 5.94 -2.34 3.84
N PHE A 22 6.62 -1.18 3.88
CA PHE A 22 6.24 -0.05 4.73
C PHE A 22 5.27 0.95 4.08
N HIS A 23 5.04 0.88 2.76
CA HIS A 23 4.18 1.85 2.08
C HIS A 23 2.70 1.66 2.43
N CYS A 24 2.18 0.42 2.42
CA CYS A 24 0.74 0.20 2.69
C CYS A 24 0.31 0.72 4.08
N PRO A 25 1.05 0.44 5.19
CA PRO A 25 0.71 0.98 6.51
C PRO A 25 0.73 2.51 6.58
N VAL A 26 1.67 3.16 5.88
CA VAL A 26 1.75 4.64 5.82
C VAL A 26 0.53 5.21 5.11
N GLU A 27 0.13 4.63 3.98
CA GLU A 27 -1.03 5.10 3.22
C GLU A 27 -2.35 4.87 3.97
N MET A 28 -2.50 3.71 4.64
CA MET A 28 -3.63 3.46 5.55
C MET A 28 -3.72 4.53 6.65
N LYS A 29 -2.60 4.87 7.29
CA LYS A 29 -2.56 5.90 8.34
C LYS A 29 -2.98 7.27 7.82
N LYS A 30 -2.53 7.69 6.63
CA LYS A 30 -2.95 8.96 6.01
C LYS A 30 -4.46 9.00 5.76
N ILE A 31 -5.05 7.89 5.30
CA ILE A 31 -6.50 7.76 5.13
C ILE A 31 -7.23 7.87 6.48
N ASP A 32 -6.74 7.18 7.51
CA ASP A 32 -7.32 7.21 8.85
C ASP A 32 -7.29 8.63 9.45
N GLU A 33 -6.18 9.34 9.29
CA GLU A 33 -6.03 10.74 9.72
C GLU A 33 -6.94 11.69 8.95
N ALA A 34 -7.15 11.47 7.65
CA ALA A 34 -8.06 12.26 6.83
C ALA A 34 -9.53 12.00 7.19
N LEU A 35 -9.89 10.77 7.53
CA LEU A 35 -11.24 10.41 8.01
C LEU A 35 -11.53 10.93 9.42
N ALA A 36 -10.50 11.10 10.26
CA ALA A 36 -10.62 11.66 11.61
C ALA A 36 -10.90 13.17 11.61
N LYS A 37 -10.52 13.87 10.53
CA LYS A 37 -10.93 15.26 10.29
C LYS A 37 -12.27 15.21 9.55
N PRO A 38 -13.30 16.01 9.91
CA PRO A 38 -14.57 16.01 9.19
C PRO A 38 -14.33 16.42 7.72
N PRO A 39 -14.30 15.48 6.76
CA PRO A 39 -13.95 15.82 5.39
C PRO A 39 -15.22 16.29 4.68
N ALA A 40 -15.07 17.19 3.70
CA ALA A 40 -16.19 17.64 2.87
C ALA A 40 -16.57 16.54 1.85
N LEU A 41 -17.07 15.41 2.35
CA LEU A 41 -17.48 14.22 1.59
C LEU A 41 -18.97 13.94 1.81
N THR A 42 -19.62 13.35 0.80
CA THR A 42 -20.97 12.80 0.96
C THR A 42 -20.94 11.52 1.81
N ALA A 43 -22.10 11.06 2.28
CA ALA A 43 -22.20 9.82 3.04
C ALA A 43 -21.74 8.59 2.22
N GLU A 44 -22.02 8.60 0.91
CA GLU A 44 -21.60 7.57 -0.03
C GLU A 44 -20.08 7.56 -0.19
N GLN A 45 -19.46 8.72 -0.39
CA GLN A 45 -18.00 8.85 -0.48
C GLN A 45 -17.31 8.40 0.81
N MET A 46 -17.87 8.75 1.97
CA MET A 46 -17.35 8.29 3.27
C MET A 46 -17.43 6.77 3.41
N THR A 47 -18.51 6.16 2.90
CA THR A 47 -18.68 4.70 2.91
C THR A 47 -17.66 4.03 2.00
N GLU A 48 -17.50 4.54 0.78
CA GLU A 48 -16.55 4.03 -0.20
C GLU A 48 -15.10 4.11 0.30
N VAL A 49 -14.68 5.25 0.87
CA VAL A 49 -13.33 5.41 1.44
C VAL A 49 -13.07 4.40 2.55
N LYS A 50 -14.03 4.17 3.45
CA LYS A 50 -13.89 3.18 4.53
C LYS A 50 -13.77 1.75 4.01
N GLN A 51 -14.54 1.41 2.97
CA GLN A 51 -14.46 0.10 2.31
C GLN A 51 -13.09 -0.10 1.66
N LEU A 52 -12.63 0.86 0.85
CA LEU A 52 -11.33 0.81 0.20
C LEU A 52 -10.17 0.73 1.21
N ARG A 53 -10.26 1.45 2.33
CA ARG A 53 -9.30 1.35 3.44
C ARG A 53 -9.24 -0.08 4.01
N ALA A 54 -10.39 -0.66 4.33
CA ALA A 54 -10.46 -2.01 4.89
C ALA A 54 -10.01 -3.10 3.89
N GLU A 55 -10.33 -2.93 2.62
CA GLU A 55 -9.89 -3.82 1.54
C GLU A 55 -8.36 -3.73 1.35
N GLY A 56 -7.79 -2.52 1.33
CA GLY A 56 -6.34 -2.33 1.29
C GLY A 56 -5.61 -3.00 2.45
N GLU A 57 -6.16 -2.92 3.67
CA GLU A 57 -5.61 -3.65 4.84
C GLU A 57 -5.69 -5.17 4.65
N THR A 58 -6.80 -5.68 4.11
CA THR A 58 -7.01 -7.10 3.84
C THR A 58 -6.01 -7.62 2.79
N LEU A 59 -5.82 -6.89 1.70
CA LEU A 59 -4.85 -7.20 0.65
C LEU A 59 -3.42 -7.16 1.19
N HIS A 60 -3.08 -6.19 2.03
CA HIS A 60 -1.79 -6.12 2.70
C HIS A 60 -1.53 -7.37 3.57
N LYS A 61 -2.50 -7.75 4.40
CA LYS A 61 -2.41 -8.96 5.25
C LYS A 61 -2.31 -10.25 4.43
N ALA A 62 -2.83 -10.26 3.20
CA ALA A 62 -2.70 -11.34 2.24
C ALA A 62 -1.38 -11.34 1.43
N GLY A 63 -0.48 -10.39 1.67
CA GLY A 63 0.78 -10.24 0.93
C GLY A 63 0.64 -9.61 -0.46
N LYS A 64 -0.56 -9.15 -0.83
CA LYS A 64 -0.88 -8.53 -2.13
C LYS A 64 -0.59 -7.03 -2.09
N HIS A 65 0.67 -6.66 -1.91
CA HIS A 65 1.06 -5.28 -1.63
C HIS A 65 0.73 -4.28 -2.75
N GLN A 66 0.91 -4.65 -4.02
CA GLN A 66 0.56 -3.75 -5.12
C GLN A 66 -0.96 -3.53 -5.18
N GLU A 67 -1.76 -4.60 -5.09
CA GLU A 67 -3.22 -4.49 -5.06
C GLU A 67 -3.70 -3.65 -3.87
N ALA A 68 -3.04 -3.78 -2.71
CA ALA A 68 -3.30 -2.95 -1.54
C ALA A 68 -3.03 -1.47 -1.83
N LEU A 69 -1.88 -1.13 -2.42
CA LEU A 69 -1.54 0.25 -2.76
C LEU A 69 -2.51 0.84 -3.78
N ASP A 70 -2.84 0.11 -4.85
CA ASP A 70 -3.79 0.56 -5.87
C ASP A 70 -5.17 0.83 -5.26
N THR A 71 -5.59 0.00 -4.30
CA THR A 71 -6.85 0.15 -3.58
C THR A 71 -6.82 1.36 -2.65
N LEU A 72 -5.75 1.56 -1.90
CA LEU A 72 -5.56 2.71 -1.01
C LEU A 72 -5.46 4.02 -1.82
N GLU A 73 -4.87 3.99 -3.02
CA GLU A 73 -4.80 5.15 -3.91
C GLU A 73 -6.19 5.63 -4.34
N LYS A 74 -7.13 4.72 -4.60
CA LYS A 74 -8.53 5.08 -4.89
C LYS A 74 -9.17 5.82 -3.72
N ALA A 75 -8.95 5.34 -2.48
CA ALA A 75 -9.46 6.01 -1.28
C ALA A 75 -8.88 7.42 -1.14
N LYS A 76 -7.57 7.57 -1.38
CA LYS A 76 -6.86 8.87 -1.33
C LYS A 76 -7.38 9.86 -2.38
N LYS A 77 -7.73 9.39 -3.59
CA LYS A 77 -8.33 10.23 -4.63
C LYS A 77 -9.69 10.82 -4.21
N ILE A 78 -10.53 10.01 -3.55
CA ILE A 78 -11.82 10.49 -3.02
C ILE A 78 -11.59 11.51 -1.90
N LEU A 79 -10.65 11.22 -1.00
CA LEU A 79 -10.24 12.13 0.08
C LEU A 79 -9.47 13.38 -0.38
N LYS A 80 -9.03 13.41 -1.65
CA LYS A 80 -8.20 14.47 -2.24
C LYS A 80 -6.91 14.73 -1.45
N ILE A 81 -6.26 13.67 -0.98
CA ILE A 81 -4.97 13.72 -0.29
C ILE A 81 -3.85 13.18 -1.19
N GLU A 82 -2.62 13.67 -1.03
CA GLU A 82 -1.49 13.36 -1.93
C GLU A 82 -1.28 11.86 -2.14
N THR A 83 -1.32 11.43 -3.41
CA THR A 83 -1.09 10.05 -3.90
C THR A 83 0.37 9.66 -3.91
#